data_AF-A0A093CPJ3-F1
#
_entry.id   AF-A0A093CPJ3-F1
#
_cell.length_a   1.000
_cell.length_b   1.000
_cell.length_c   1.000
_cell.angle_alpha   90.00
_cell.angle_beta   90.00
_cell.angle_gamma   90.00
#
_symmetry.space_group_name_H-M   'P 1'
#
loop_
_entity.id
_entity.type
_entity.pdbx_description
1 polymer ?
#
loop_
_entity_poly.entity_id
_entity_poly.type
_entity_poly.pdbx_seq_one_letter_code
_entity_poly.pdbx_strand_id
1 'polypeptide(L)'
;SVADFDLNYFWHWSKFTDYVQCVLTFTGVTGYITYLWLDSSLFVETLGFLAVFTEAMLGVPQLYRNYQNRSTEGMSVKMVLMWTSGDTFKTVYFIVNQAPFQFSICGLLQVFVDMAILLQVYLYSYYPQKPASHPAHPASAKAL
;
A
#
# COMPACT_ATOMS: atom_id res chain seq x y z
N SER A 1 -34.00 20.99 1.09
CA SER A 1 -33.88 20.15 -0.10
C SER A 1 -32.77 19.16 0.17
N VAL A 2 -33.10 17.91 0.52
CA VAL A 2 -32.13 16.86 0.92
C VAL A 2 -32.11 15.73 -0.13
N ALA A 3 -32.71 15.96 -1.31
CA ALA A 3 -33.00 14.92 -2.29
C ALA A 3 -32.58 15.28 -3.72
N ASP A 4 -31.57 16.12 -3.90
CA ASP A 4 -30.87 16.27 -5.19
C ASP A 4 -29.62 15.37 -5.18
N PHE A 5 -29.83 14.05 -5.06
CA PHE A 5 -28.78 13.04 -5.19
C PHE A 5 -28.56 12.73 -6.68
N ASP A 6 -27.97 13.69 -7.40
CA ASP A 6 -27.58 13.47 -8.79
C ASP A 6 -26.28 12.65 -8.82
N LEU A 7 -26.41 11.34 -9.03
CA LEU A 7 -25.30 10.37 -9.02
C LEU A 7 -24.17 10.72 -10.01
N ASN A 8 -24.47 11.50 -11.05
CA ASN A 8 -23.48 11.95 -12.04
C ASN A 8 -22.50 13.00 -11.47
N TYR A 9 -22.90 13.76 -10.45
CA TYR A 9 -22.04 14.76 -9.77
C TYR A 9 -21.47 14.25 -8.45
N PHE A 10 -21.87 13.05 -8.02
CA PHE A 10 -21.46 12.45 -6.75
C PHE A 10 -19.94 12.36 -6.56
N TRP A 11 -19.18 12.13 -7.63
CA TRP A 11 -17.71 12.07 -7.58
C TRP A 11 -16.99 13.37 -7.94
N HIS A 12 -17.73 14.43 -8.30
CA HIS A 12 -17.18 15.72 -8.71
C HIS A 12 -17.18 16.72 -7.54
N TRP A 13 -16.37 16.42 -6.51
CA TRP A 13 -16.27 17.20 -5.28
C TRP A 13 -15.63 18.57 -5.56
N SER A 14 -16.46 19.59 -5.81
CA SER A 14 -16.01 20.97 -6.05
C SER A 14 -15.56 21.69 -4.77
N LYS A 15 -16.05 21.24 -3.60
CA LYS A 15 -15.71 21.78 -2.28
C LYS A 15 -15.16 20.67 -1.38
N PHE A 16 -14.06 20.98 -0.70
CA PHE A 16 -13.45 20.06 0.27
C PHE A 16 -14.41 19.66 1.39
N THR A 17 -15.33 20.54 1.79
CA THR A 17 -16.34 20.27 2.83
C THR A 17 -17.27 19.11 2.49
N ASP A 18 -17.72 19.01 1.23
CA ASP A 18 -18.65 17.95 0.80
C ASP A 18 -17.95 16.58 0.81
N TYR A 19 -16.68 16.55 0.40
CA TYR A 19 -15.83 15.36 0.52
C TYR A 19 -15.67 14.92 1.98
N VAL A 20 -15.31 15.85 2.87
CA VAL A 20 -15.11 15.53 4.30
C VAL A 20 -16.41 15.05 4.95
N GLN A 21 -17.55 15.67 4.65
CA GLN A 21 -18.84 15.23 5.18
C GLN A 21 -19.21 13.83 4.68
N CYS A 22 -18.98 13.52 3.41
CA CYS A 22 -19.21 12.17 2.88
C CYS A 22 -18.34 11.13 3.59
N VAL A 23 -17.04 11.42 3.74
CA VAL A 23 -16.09 10.53 4.43
C VAL A 23 -16.49 10.33 5.88
N LEU A 24 -16.79 11.40 6.62
CA LEU A 24 -17.20 11.31 8.02
C LEU A 24 -18.49 10.52 8.20
N THR A 25 -19.47 10.73 7.31
CA THR A 25 -20.75 10.02 7.38
C THR A 25 -20.54 8.53 7.07
N PHE A 26 -19.75 8.21 6.04
CA PHE A 26 -19.40 6.84 5.69
C PHE A 26 -18.64 6.14 6.83
N THR A 27 -17.58 6.76 7.35
CA THR A 27 -16.80 6.22 8.48
C THR A 27 -17.66 6.05 9.73
N GLY A 28 -18.54 7.00 10.03
CA GLY A 28 -19.46 6.91 11.17
C GLY A 28 -20.45 5.75 11.04
N VAL A 29 -21.07 5.58 9.86
CA VAL A 29 -22.00 4.48 9.59
C VAL A 29 -21.29 3.13 9.62
N THR A 30 -20.16 2.99 8.92
CA THR A 30 -19.38 1.75 8.91
C THR A 30 -18.85 1.40 10.30
N GLY A 31 -18.37 2.39 11.05
CA GLY A 31 -17.92 2.22 12.44
C GLY A 31 -19.04 1.79 13.38
N TYR A 32 -20.24 2.38 13.24
CA TYR A 32 -21.41 2.01 14.04
C TYR A 32 -21.87 0.57 13.74
N ILE A 33 -21.93 0.18 12.46
CA ILE A 33 -22.25 -1.20 12.06
C ILE A 33 -21.21 -2.18 12.62
N THR A 34 -19.93 -1.81 12.53
CA THR A 34 -18.83 -2.62 13.05
C THR A 34 -18.93 -2.79 14.57
N TYR A 35 -19.30 -1.73 15.30
CA TYR A 35 -19.52 -1.78 16.74
C TYR A 35 -20.67 -2.71 17.14
N LEU A 36 -21.79 -2.68 16.40
CA LEU A 36 -22.93 -3.56 16.66
C LEU A 36 -22.59 -5.05 16.47
N TRP A 37 -21.66 -5.37 15.57
CA TRP A 37 -21.28 -6.74 15.22
C TRP A 37 -19.94 -7.17 15.83
N LEU A 38 -19.39 -6.37 16.75
CA LEU A 38 -18.08 -6.59 17.34
C LEU A 38 -18.02 -7.84 18.23
N ASP A 39 -19.16 -8.25 18.81
CA ASP A 39 -19.28 -9.50 19.57
C ASP A 39 -19.18 -10.76 18.68
N SER A 40 -19.34 -10.62 17.35
CA SER A 40 -19.18 -11.75 16.43
C SER A 40 -17.71 -11.94 16.06
N SER A 41 -17.10 -13.00 16.58
CA SER A 41 -15.72 -13.39 16.25
C SER A 41 -15.51 -13.56 14.74
N LEU A 42 -16.45 -14.22 14.04
CA LEU A 42 -16.36 -14.44 12.59
C LEU A 42 -16.31 -13.14 11.78
N PHE A 43 -17.08 -12.12 12.20
CA PHE A 43 -17.09 -10.83 11.51
C PHE A 43 -15.75 -10.10 11.65
N VAL A 44 -15.22 -10.05 12.87
CA VAL A 44 -13.91 -9.43 13.18
C VAL A 44 -12.78 -10.18 12.46
N GLU A 45 -12.82 -11.52 12.47
CA GLU A 45 -11.84 -12.35 11.77
C GLU A 45 -11.85 -12.12 10.26
N THR A 46 -13.04 -12.07 9.65
CA THR A 46 -13.19 -11.85 8.20
C THR A 46 -12.71 -10.46 7.79
N LEU A 47 -13.07 -9.42 8.55
CA LEU A 47 -12.59 -8.06 8.30
C LEU A 47 -11.07 -7.95 8.41
N GLY A 48 -10.50 -8.55 9.46
CA GLY A 48 -9.06 -8.59 9.63
C GLY A 48 -8.37 -9.34 8.49
N PHE A 49 -8.91 -10.49 8.08
CA PHE A 49 -8.38 -11.26 6.95
C PHE A 49 -8.39 -10.43 5.67
N LEU A 50 -9.50 -9.78 5.35
CA LEU A 50 -9.61 -8.92 4.16
C LEU A 50 -8.62 -7.75 4.20
N ALA A 51 -8.40 -7.16 5.37
CA ALA A 51 -7.43 -6.08 5.55
C ALA A 51 -6.01 -6.56 5.23
N VAL A 52 -5.55 -7.63 5.88
CA VAL A 52 -4.20 -8.20 5.68
C VAL A 52 -4.03 -8.74 4.26
N PHE A 53 -5.07 -9.36 3.69
CA PHE A 53 -5.07 -9.81 2.30
C PHE A 53 -4.93 -8.66 1.31
N THR A 54 -5.62 -7.54 1.55
CA THR A 54 -5.52 -6.34 0.72
C THR A 54 -4.12 -5.73 0.82
N GLU A 55 -3.53 -5.68 2.01
CA GLU A 55 -2.14 -5.25 2.19
C GLU A 55 -1.16 -6.12 1.38
N ALA A 56 -1.29 -7.45 1.47
CA ALA A 56 -0.47 -8.37 0.68
C ALA A 56 -0.64 -8.17 -0.84
N MET A 57 -1.88 -7.93 -1.30
CA MET A 57 -2.16 -7.61 -2.71
C MET A 57 -1.52 -6.30 -3.18
N LEU A 58 -1.21 -5.35 -2.28
CA LEU A 58 -0.49 -4.12 -2.64
C LEU A 58 1.01 -4.37 -2.88
N GLY A 59 1.60 -5.36 -2.21
CA GLY A 59 3.00 -5.76 -2.42
C GLY A 59 3.25 -6.42 -3.78
N VAL A 60 2.30 -7.23 -4.27
CA VAL A 60 2.41 -7.96 -5.55
C VAL A 60 2.65 -7.06 -6.79
N PRO A 61 1.85 -6.01 -7.06
CA PRO A 61 2.09 -5.14 -8.21
C PRO A 61 3.40 -4.36 -8.08
N GLN A 62 3.83 -4.06 -6.85
CA GLN A 62 5.12 -3.41 -6.61
C GLN A 62 6.28 -4.35 -6.98
N LEU A 63 6.21 -5.63 -6.59
CA LEU A 63 7.15 -6.68 -6.99
C LEU A 63 7.19 -6.85 -8.53
N TYR A 64 6.02 -6.87 -9.17
CA TYR A 64 5.91 -7.01 -10.62
C TYR A 64 6.55 -5.83 -11.36
N ARG A 65 6.26 -4.60 -10.94
CA ARG A 65 6.83 -3.39 -11.55
C ARG A 65 8.35 -3.31 -11.38
N ASN A 66 8.86 -3.68 -10.21
CA ASN A 66 10.30 -3.73 -9.95
C ASN A 66 10.99 -4.77 -10.86
N TYR A 67 10.39 -5.95 -11.01
CA TYR A 67 10.87 -6.97 -11.94
C TYR A 67 10.87 -6.50 -13.40
N GLN A 68 9.79 -5.83 -13.85
CA GLN A 68 9.65 -5.34 -15.22
C GLN A 68 10.65 -4.23 -15.55
N ASN A 69 10.82 -3.26 -14.64
CA ASN A 69 11.67 -2.10 -14.88
C ASN A 69 13.16 -2.40 -14.72
N ARG A 70 13.52 -3.52 -14.04
CA ARG A 70 14.91 -3.88 -13.68
C ARG A 70 15.72 -2.72 -13.06
N SER A 71 15.02 -1.77 -12.46
CA SER A 71 15.53 -0.54 -11.91
C SER A 71 14.61 -0.12 -10.78
N THR A 72 15.21 0.26 -9.66
CA THR A 72 14.53 0.81 -8.49
C THR A 72 14.46 2.33 -8.50
N GLU A 73 14.66 2.98 -9.66
CA GLU A 73 14.47 4.43 -9.79
C GLU A 73 13.05 4.82 -9.37
N GLY A 74 12.95 5.54 -8.25
CA GLY A 74 11.69 5.99 -7.64
C GLY A 74 11.25 5.22 -6.39
N MET A 75 11.87 4.09 -6.04
CA MET A 75 11.53 3.33 -4.82
C MET A 75 12.54 3.61 -3.70
N SER A 76 12.07 4.22 -2.60
CA SER A 76 12.92 4.49 -1.43
C SER A 76 13.22 3.20 -0.66
N VAL A 77 14.47 2.72 -0.71
CA VAL A 77 14.92 1.51 0.02
C VAL A 77 14.57 1.57 1.52
N LYS A 78 14.67 2.76 2.12
CA LYS A 78 14.33 2.99 3.54
C LYS A 78 12.84 2.73 3.81
N MET A 79 11.96 3.09 2.88
CA MET A 79 10.52 2.85 2.99
C MET A 79 10.22 1.35 2.99
N VAL A 80 10.86 0.60 2.08
CA VAL A 80 10.71 -0.85 1.98
C VAL A 80 11.19 -1.54 3.26
N LEU A 81 12.36 -1.16 3.77
CA LEU A 81 12.88 -1.66 5.05
C LEU A 81 11.91 -1.40 6.22
N MET A 82 11.33 -0.20 6.27
CA MET A 82 10.34 0.12 7.30
C MET A 82 9.08 -0.75 7.17
N TRP A 83 8.57 -0.96 5.95
CA TRP A 83 7.44 -1.86 5.69
C TRP A 83 7.75 -3.28 6.16
N THR A 84 8.83 -3.89 5.65
CA THR A 84 9.26 -5.24 6.06
C THR A 84 9.40 -5.37 7.57
N SER A 85 9.94 -4.35 8.26
CA SER A 85 10.03 -4.37 9.72
C SER A 85 8.65 -4.36 10.39
N GLY A 86 7.72 -3.53 9.91
CA GLY A 86 6.35 -3.47 10.41
C GLY A 86 5.60 -4.78 10.21
N ASP A 87 5.67 -5.37 9.02
CA ASP A 87 5.03 -6.64 8.69
C ASP A 87 5.59 -7.82 9.51
N THR A 88 6.90 -7.80 9.77
CA THR A 88 7.55 -8.77 10.66
C THR A 88 7.03 -8.62 12.09
N PHE A 89 6.99 -7.41 12.65
CA PHE A 89 6.46 -7.18 13.99
C PHE A 89 4.97 -7.55 14.12
N LYS A 90 4.15 -7.22 13.12
CA LYS A 90 2.73 -7.56 13.06
C LYS A 90 2.53 -9.08 13.06
N THR A 91 3.33 -9.81 12.28
CA THR A 91 3.28 -11.27 12.22
C THR A 91 3.73 -11.91 13.53
N VAL A 92 4.81 -11.42 14.14
CA VAL A 92 5.26 -11.89 15.47
C VAL A 92 4.19 -11.63 16.53
N TYR A 93 3.54 -10.47 16.50
CA TYR A 93 2.43 -10.15 17.40
C TYR A 93 1.28 -11.14 17.26
N PHE A 94 0.88 -11.50 16.03
CA PHE A 94 -0.17 -12.50 15.83
C PHE A 94 0.20 -13.90 16.33
N ILE A 95 1.46 -14.31 16.16
CA ILE A 95 1.97 -15.59 16.66
C ILE A 95 1.98 -15.62 18.21
N VAL A 96 2.50 -14.57 18.84
CA VAL A 96 2.60 -14.48 20.31
C VAL A 96 1.22 -14.43 20.95
N ASN A 97 0.26 -13.69 20.37
CA ASN A 97 -1.09 -13.59 20.90
C ASN A 97 -2.00 -14.78 20.55
N GLN A 98 -1.45 -15.86 19.95
CA GLN A 98 -2.22 -17.04 19.53
C GLN A 98 -3.45 -16.66 18.68
N ALA A 99 -3.27 -15.67 17.79
CA ALA A 99 -4.31 -15.26 16.87
C ALA A 99 -4.71 -16.43 15.94
N PRO A 100 -5.92 -16.42 15.37
CA PRO A 100 -6.38 -17.47 14.46
C PRO A 100 -5.35 -17.78 13.37
N PHE A 101 -5.18 -19.05 13.05
CA PHE A 101 -4.13 -19.53 12.14
C PHE A 101 -4.14 -18.82 10.77
N GLN A 102 -5.32 -18.36 10.32
CA GLN A 102 -5.49 -17.58 9.09
C GLN A 102 -4.64 -16.29 9.08
N PHE A 103 -4.62 -15.53 10.19
CA PHE A 103 -3.82 -14.31 10.31
C PHE A 103 -2.32 -14.60 10.27
N SER A 104 -1.91 -15.71 10.88
CA SER A 104 -0.51 -16.12 10.91
C SER A 104 -0.01 -16.51 9.51
N ILE A 105 -0.79 -17.31 8.75
CA ILE A 105 -0.45 -17.65 7.37
C ILE A 105 -0.38 -16.39 6.49
N CYS A 106 -1.40 -15.54 6.54
CA CYS A 106 -1.44 -14.33 5.72
C CYS A 106 -0.28 -13.38 6.06
N GLY A 107 0.02 -13.18 7.35
CA GLY A 107 1.16 -12.37 7.79
C GLY A 107 2.50 -12.94 7.31
N LEU A 108 2.70 -14.27 7.40
CA LEU A 108 3.90 -14.92 6.89
C LEU A 108 4.07 -14.75 5.37
N LEU A 109 2.97 -14.88 4.61
CA LEU A 109 2.99 -14.63 3.16
C LEU A 109 3.33 -13.17 2.83
N GLN A 110 2.82 -12.22 3.61
CA GLN A 110 3.12 -10.79 3.46
C GLN A 110 4.61 -10.51 3.70
N VAL A 111 5.17 -10.99 4.82
CA VAL A 111 6.61 -10.90 5.11
C VAL A 111 7.44 -11.53 4.00
N PHE A 112 7.00 -12.65 3.42
CA PHE A 112 7.68 -13.29 2.30
C PHE A 112 7.70 -12.40 1.05
N VAL A 113 6.56 -11.77 0.70
CA VAL A 113 6.48 -10.82 -0.42
C VAL A 113 7.38 -9.62 -0.17
N ASP A 114 7.39 -9.07 1.04
CA ASP A 114 8.23 -7.93 1.39
C ASP A 114 9.72 -8.27 1.31
N MET A 115 10.11 -9.45 1.79
CA MET A 115 11.48 -9.96 1.66
C MET A 115 11.88 -10.14 0.20
N ALA A 116 10.97 -10.59 -0.67
CA ALA A 116 11.24 -10.71 -2.11
C ALA A 116 11.44 -9.33 -2.75
N ILE A 117 10.63 -8.33 -2.39
CA ILE A 117 10.80 -6.93 -2.84
C ILE A 117 12.14 -6.38 -2.35
N LEU A 118 12.47 -6.59 -1.08
CA LEU A 118 13.72 -6.13 -0.49
C LEU A 118 14.95 -6.77 -1.15
N LEU A 119 14.88 -8.07 -1.46
CA LEU A 119 15.92 -8.77 -2.20
C LEU A 119 16.08 -8.20 -3.61
N GLN A 120 14.99 -7.95 -4.34
CA GLN A 120 15.06 -7.30 -5.65
C GLN A 120 15.72 -5.92 -5.54
N VAL A 121 15.31 -5.12 -4.55
CA VAL A 121 15.89 -3.79 -4.32
C VAL A 121 17.38 -3.87 -3.99
N TYR A 122 17.79 -4.83 -3.17
CA TYR A 122 19.19 -5.04 -2.83
C TYR A 122 20.02 -5.44 -4.05
N LEU A 123 19.51 -6.36 -4.88
CA LEU A 123 20.17 -6.79 -6.13
C LEU A 123 20.30 -5.63 -7.12
N TYR A 124 19.25 -4.84 -7.34
CA TYR A 124 19.30 -3.70 -8.27
C TYR A 124 20.16 -2.53 -7.74
N SER A 125 20.22 -2.30 -6.43
CA SER A 125 21.16 -1.35 -5.82
C SER A 125 22.62 -1.81 -5.95
N TYR A 126 22.88 -3.11 -5.86
CA TYR A 126 24.23 -3.67 -5.97
C TYR A 126 24.77 -3.67 -7.41
N TYR A 127 23.88 -3.75 -8.41
CA TYR A 127 24.20 -3.54 -9.81
C TYR A 127 23.73 -2.15 -10.26
N PRO A 128 24.43 -1.05 -9.88
CA PRO A 128 24.07 0.26 -10.36
C PRO A 128 24.09 0.25 -11.89
N GLN A 129 22.94 0.53 -12.50
CA GLN A 129 22.92 0.94 -13.90
C GLN A 129 23.87 2.13 -14.01
N LYS A 130 24.94 1.99 -14.80
CA LYS A 130 25.82 3.10 -15.15
C LYS A 130 24.91 4.28 -15.49
N PRO A 131 25.12 5.48 -14.90
CA PRO A 131 24.28 6.62 -15.20
C PRO A 131 24.24 6.77 -16.71
N ALA A 132 23.04 6.69 -17.30
CA ALA A 132 22.84 7.05 -18.68
C ALA A 132 23.42 8.46 -18.80
N SER A 133 24.53 8.57 -19.54
CA SER A 133 25.15 9.84 -19.84
C SER A 133 24.05 10.74 -20.40
N HIS A 134 23.59 11.70 -19.61
CA HIS A 134 22.90 12.85 -20.18
C HIS A 134 23.84 13.36 -21.28
N PRO A 135 23.41 13.35 -22.56
CA PRO A 135 24.20 14.00 -23.58
C PRO A 135 24.25 15.47 -23.16
N ALA A 136 25.45 15.92 -22.80
CA ALA A 136 25.72 17.34 -22.58
C ALA A 136 25.21 18.06 -23.82
N HIS A 137 24.17 18.89 -23.65
CA HIS A 137 23.73 19.80 -24.68
C HIS A 137 24.97 20.59 -25.15
N PRO A 138 25.38 20.49 -26.42
CA PRO A 138 26.44 21.35 -26.91
C PRO A 138 25.88 22.78 -26.89
N ALA A 139 26.44 23.60 -26.01
CA ALA A 139 26.21 25.03 -26.02
C ALA A 139 26.55 25.55 -27.43
N SER A 140 25.52 25.99 -28.15
CA SER A 140 25.69 26.73 -29.40
C SER A 140 26.45 28.01 -29.11
N ALA A 141 27.73 28.03 -29.47
CA ALA A 141 28.55 29.23 -29.53
C ALA A 141 29.35 29.21 -30.84
N LYS A 142 28.62 29.34 -31.96
CA LYS A 142 29.17 29.91 -33.20
C LYS A 142 28.49 31.25 -33.41
N ALA A 143 29.17 32.32 -33.02
CA ALA A 143 28.92 33.69 -33.46
C ALA A 143 30.27 34.40 -33.49
N LEU A 144 30.99 34.25 -34.59
CA LEU A 144 32.03 35.15 -35.06
C LEU A 144 32.13 35.03 -36.58
#